data_AF-A0A9E2YBF0-F1
#
_entry.id   AF-A0A9E2YBF0-F1
#
_cell.length_a   1.000
_cell.length_b   1.000
_cell.length_c   1.000
_cell.angle_alpha   90.00
_cell.angle_beta   90.00
_cell.angle_gamma   90.00
#
_symmetry.space_group_name_H-M   'P 1'
#
loop_
_entity.id
_entity.type
_entity.pdbx_description
1 polymer ?
#
loop_
_entity_poly.entity_id
_entity_poly.type
_entity_poly.pdbx_seq_one_letter_code
_entity_poly.pdbx_strand_id
1 'polypeptide(L)' 'MQRFRVLSLGYALIFALAIAPTLALLQFCRTPENLVIAAAVEMKRDGHWLMPTLEGEPRTAKPPLATWITAGAIWHST' A
#
# COMPACT_ATOMS: atom_id res chain seq x y z
N MET A 1 20.58 -26.22 7.39
CA MET A 1 20.13 -24.82 7.25
C MET A 1 19.11 -24.61 6.13
N GLN A 2 19.32 -25.12 4.91
CA GLN A 2 18.42 -24.91 3.76
C GLN A 2 16.98 -25.45 3.96
N ARG A 3 16.81 -26.64 4.56
CA ARG A 3 15.49 -27.23 4.86
C ARG A 3 14.64 -26.35 5.79
N PHE A 4 15.24 -25.77 6.83
CA PHE A 4 14.56 -24.86 7.74
C PHE A 4 14.11 -23.58 7.03
N ARG A 5 14.92 -23.04 6.11
CA ARG A 5 14.55 -21.84 5.33
C ARG A 5 13.33 -22.11 4.43
N VAL A 6 13.29 -23.28 3.78
CA VAL A 6 12.15 -23.67 2.93
C VAL A 6 10.87 -23.83 3.76
N LEU A 7 10.96 -24.50 4.92
CA LEU A 7 9.81 -24.67 5.82
C LEU A 7 9.30 -23.33 6.36
N SER A 8 10.20 -22.42 6.76
CA SER A 8 9.83 -21.09 7.24
C SER A 8 9.17 -20.23 6.14
N LEU A 9 9.68 -20.27 4.91
CA LEU A 9 9.06 -19.57 3.78
C LEU A 9 7.68 -20.15 3.44
N GLY A 10 7.56 -21.48 3.46
CA GLY A 10 6.26 -22.15 3.26
C GLY A 10 5.24 -21.73 4.30
N TYR A 11 5.62 -21.70 5.58
CA TYR A 11 4.73 -21.26 6.66
C TYR A 11 4.33 -19.79 6.52
N ALA A 12 5.29 -18.91 6.23
CA ALA A 12 5.02 -17.49 6.02
C ALA A 12 4.06 -17.26 4.84
N LEU A 13 4.21 -18.01 3.76
CA LEU A 13 3.34 -17.94 2.59
C LEU A 13 1.92 -18.40 2.91
N ILE A 14 1.76 -19.53 3.62
CA ILE A 14 0.44 -20.03 4.03
C ILE A 14 -0.25 -19.01 4.92
N PHE A 15 0.47 -18.43 5.89
CA PHE A 15 -0.06 -17.40 6.76
C PHE A 15 -0.49 -16.14 6.00
N ALA A 16 0.35 -15.67 5.06
CA ALA A 16 0.03 -14.52 4.22
C ALA A 16 -1.22 -14.77 3.36
N LEU A 17 -1.34 -15.95 2.75
CA LEU A 17 -2.50 -16.33 1.93
C LEU A 17 -3.78 -16.48 2.76
N ALA A 18 -3.68 -16.92 4.02
CA ALA A 18 -4.82 -17.02 4.92
C ALA A 18 -5.34 -15.65 5.37
N ILE A 19 -4.45 -14.65 5.52
CA ILE A 19 -4.81 -13.28 5.95
C ILE A 19 -5.20 -12.39 4.77
N ALA A 20 -4.61 -12.58 3.59
CA ALA A 20 -4.88 -11.75 2.41
C ALA A 20 -6.38 -11.48 2.15
N PRO A 21 -7.30 -12.47 2.17
CA PRO A 21 -8.71 -12.21 1.92
C PRO A 21 -9.41 -11.45 3.06
N THR A 22 -8.89 -11.52 4.30
CA THR A 22 -9.49 -10.81 5.44
C THR A 22 -9.14 -9.32 5.44
N LEU A 23 -8.08 -8.91 4.72
CA LEU A 23 -7.73 -7.50 4.54
C LEU A 23 -8.84 -6.69 3.87
N ALA A 24 -9.60 -7.30 2.95
CA ALA A 24 -10.72 -6.64 2.28
C ALA A 24 -11.89 -6.32 3.22
N LEU A 25 -11.94 -6.97 4.38
CA LEU A 25 -12.97 -6.74 5.40
C LEU A 25 -12.60 -5.62 6.37
N LEU A 26 -11.33 -5.19 6.40
CA LEU A 26 -10.91 -4.06 7.24
C LEU A 26 -11.46 -2.75 6.67
N GLN A 27 -12.14 -1.99 7.52
CA GLN A 27 -12.54 -0.63 7.24
C GLN A 27 -11.37 0.31 7.53
N PHE A 28 -11.12 1.28 6.66
CA PHE A 28 -10.12 2.33 6.88
C PHE A 28 -10.63 3.33 7.93
N CYS A 29 -10.38 3.05 9.20
CA CYS A 29 -10.88 3.88 10.30
C CYS A 29 -9.85 4.91 10.78
N ARG A 30 -8.60 4.85 10.31
CA ARG A 30 -7.53 5.68 10.84
C ARG A 30 -7.13 6.80 9.87
N THR A 31 -7.02 8.01 10.39
CA THR A 31 -6.55 9.20 9.64
C THR A 31 -5.28 8.97 8.81
N PRO A 32 -4.23 8.27 9.29
CA PRO A 32 -3.02 8.06 8.51
C PRO A 32 -3.22 7.19 7.25
N GLU A 33 -4.15 6.24 7.29
CA GLU A 33 -4.46 5.35 6.16
C GLU A 33 -5.15 6.15 5.06
N ASN A 34 -6.15 6.94 5.42
CA ASN A 34 -6.89 7.79 4.49
C ASN A 34 -5.98 8.80 3.79
N LEU A 35 -5.01 9.39 4.49
CA LEU A 35 -4.05 10.31 3.88
C LEU A 35 -3.15 9.65 2.83
N VAL A 36 -2.77 8.38 3.05
CA VAL A 36 -1.96 7.63 2.08
C VAL A 36 -2.80 7.22 0.88
N ILE A 37 -4.04 6.77 1.11
CA ILE A 37 -4.97 6.40 0.03
C ILE A 37 -5.31 7.61 -0.84
N ALA A 38 -5.65 8.75 -0.24
CA ALA A 38 -5.95 9.98 -0.96
C ALA A 38 -4.78 10.42 -1.84
N ALA A 39 -3.57 10.48 -1.27
CA ALA A 39 -2.37 10.83 -2.03
C ALA A 39 -2.03 9.80 -3.12
N ALA A 40 -2.31 8.51 -2.90
CA ALA A 40 -2.06 7.45 -3.88
C ALA A 40 -3.02 7.52 -5.06
N VAL A 41 -4.30 7.81 -4.79
CA VAL A 41 -5.32 8.04 -5.82
C VAL A 41 -4.97 9.28 -6.63
N GLU A 42 -4.64 10.40 -5.97
CA GLU A 42 -4.24 11.65 -6.61
C GLU A 42 -2.97 11.46 -7.46
N MET A 43 -1.94 10.82 -6.92
CA MET A 43 -0.71 10.51 -7.66
C MET A 43 -0.95 9.62 -8.87
N LYS A 44 -1.85 8.62 -8.77
CA LYS A 44 -2.19 7.75 -9.91
C LYS A 44 -2.98 8.48 -10.99
N ARG A 45 -3.86 9.41 -10.59
CA ARG A 45 -4.65 10.24 -11.50
C ARG A 45 -3.79 11.29 -12.21
N ASP A 46 -2.95 12.00 -11.46
CA ASP A 46 -2.24 13.19 -11.93
C ASP A 46 -0.82 12.87 -12.43
N GLY A 47 -0.29 11.69 -12.09
CA GLY A 47 1.01 11.20 -12.58
C GLY A 47 2.23 11.74 -11.82
N HIS A 48 2.05 12.39 -10.67
CA HIS A 48 3.12 12.97 -9.86
C HIS A 48 3.90 11.92 -9.04
N TRP A 49 4.53 10.95 -9.71
CA TRP A 49 5.23 9.83 -9.04
C TRP A 49 6.46 10.26 -8.24
N LEU A 50 7.17 11.31 -8.66
CA LEU A 50 8.36 11.77 -7.93
C LEU A 50 8.00 12.47 -6.62
N MET A 51 6.97 13.32 -6.65
CA MET A 51 6.51 14.12 -5.52
C MET A 51 4.99 14.03 -5.43
N PRO A 52 4.45 13.07 -4.65
CA PRO A 52 3.02 12.90 -4.52
C PRO A 52 2.38 14.15 -3.91
N THR A 53 1.18 14.46 -4.37
CA THR A 53 0.36 15.54 -3.84
C THR A 53 -0.73 15.00 -2.92
N LEU A 54 -1.23 15.87 -2.04
CA LEU A 54 -2.41 15.63 -1.24
C LEU A 54 -3.22 16.92 -1.22
N GLU A 55 -4.45 16.85 -1.74
CA GLU A 55 -5.32 18.02 -1.90
C GLU A 55 -4.68 19.10 -2.78
N GLY A 56 -3.90 18.68 -3.79
CA GLY A 56 -3.19 19.58 -4.71
C GLY A 56 -1.83 20.08 -4.20
N GLU A 57 -1.51 19.89 -2.91
CA GLU A 57 -0.27 20.37 -2.32
C GLU A 57 0.81 19.27 -2.25
N PRO A 58 2.10 19.58 -2.48
CA PRO A 58 3.19 18.62 -2.36
C PRO A 58 3.28 18.02 -0.94
N ARG A 59 3.17 16.70 -0.84
CA ARG A 59 3.24 15.98 0.44
C ARG A 59 4.68 15.73 0.87
N THR A 60 5.31 16.73 1.48
CA THR A 60 6.73 16.67 1.92
C THR A 60 6.94 16.15 3.34
N ALA A 61 5.87 16.08 4.15
CA ALA A 61 5.97 15.70 5.57
C ALA A 61 6.36 14.23 5.82
N LYS A 62 6.20 13.34 4.82
CA LYS A 62 6.56 11.92 4.90
C LYS A 62 7.20 11.46 3.59
N PRO A 63 8.11 10.47 3.64
CA PRO A 63 8.64 9.86 2.43
C PRO A 63 7.52 9.18 1.62
N PRO A 64 7.61 9.21 0.28
CA PRO A 64 6.53 8.78 -0.62
C PRO A 64 6.39 7.26 -0.78
N LEU A 65 7.21 6.45 -0.10
CA LEU A 65 7.24 4.99 -0.27
C LEU A 65 5.86 4.34 -0.07
N ALA A 66 5.14 4.71 0.99
CA ALA A 66 3.81 4.17 1.26
C ALA A 66 2.83 4.54 0.12
N THR A 67 2.90 5.78 -0.37
CA THR A 67 2.09 6.26 -1.49
C THR A 67 2.42 5.52 -2.78
N TRP A 68 3.69 5.26 -3.08
CA TRP A 68 4.13 4.50 -4.27
C TRP A 68 3.59 3.08 -4.28
N ILE A 69 3.76 2.35 -3.17
CA ILE A 69 3.28 0.97 -3.07
C ILE A 69 1.76 0.95 -3.22
N THR A 70 1.06 1.88 -2.54
CA THR A 70 -0.41 1.94 -2.57
C THR A 70 -0.92 2.25 -3.98
N ALA A 71 -0.35 3.26 -4.66
CA ALA A 71 -0.75 3.61 -6.02
C ALA A 71 -0.43 2.52 -7.05
N GLY A 72 0.69 1.81 -6.88
CA GLY A 72 1.03 0.65 -7.68
C GLY A 72 0.04 -0.51 -7.51
N ALA A 73 -0.52 -0.67 -6.31
CA ALA A 73 -1.50 -1.71 -5.99
C ALA A 73 -2.93 -1.38 -6.46
N ILE A 74 -3.27 -0.10 -6.65
CA ILE A 74 -4.57 0.30 -7.21
C ILE A 74 -4.65 -0.22 -8.65
N TRP A 75 -5.55 -1.15 -8.96
CA TRP A 75 -5.71 -1.66 -10.33
C TRP A 75 -6.59 -0.73 -11.19
N HIS A 76 -7.69 -0.23 -10.62
CA HIS A 76 -8.69 0.57 -11.32
C HIS A 76 -8.70 2.01 -10.81
N SER A 77 -8.49 2.97 -11.70
CA SER A 77 -8.66 4.39 -11.44
C SER A 77 -9.78 4.90 -12.35
N THR A 78 -11.00 4.93 -11.83
CA THR A 78 -12.11 5.68 -12.45
C THR A 78 -12.00 7.14 -12.01
#